data_AF-A0A925G7J5-F1
#
_entry.id   AF-A0A925G7J5-F1
#
_cell.length_a   1.000
_cell.length_b   1.000
_cell.length_c   1.000
_cell.angle_alpha   90.00
_cell.angle_beta   90.00
_cell.angle_gamma   90.00
#
_symmetry.space_group_name_H-M   'P 1'
#
loop_
_entity.id
_entity.type
_entity.pdbx_description
1 polymer ?
#
loop_
_entity_poly.entity_id
_entity_poly.type
_entity_poly.pdbx_seq_one_letter_code
_entity_poly.pdbx_strand_id
1 'polypeptide(L)'
;MGLFNVSTNQPVEITAKQIYLEYGSILAEREEIEKAIKVDKEKFIFTNYRLILVLLYKGDKYEFLSVPYSSIRKFSKVSKEVKDLNAELNIYLIHEDKPIKKILKNCEFINDVYKLLSKYMYKLNIPVEKELQSLKLN
;
A
#
# COMPACT_ATOMS: atom_id res chain seq x y z
N MET A 1 19.57 20.98 24.47
CA MET A 1 20.09 19.79 23.77
C MET A 1 19.19 19.52 22.58
N GLY A 2 19.72 19.62 21.37
CA GLY A 2 18.91 19.62 20.14
C GLY A 2 18.28 18.27 19.87
N LEU A 3 16.94 18.24 19.80
CA LEU A 3 16.21 17.11 19.23
C LEU A 3 16.33 17.23 17.71
N PHE A 4 17.37 16.62 17.14
CA PHE A 4 17.40 16.31 15.72
C PHE A 4 16.30 15.29 15.43
N ASN A 5 15.09 15.75 15.14
CA ASN A 5 14.12 14.95 14.43
C ASN A 5 14.61 14.83 12.99
N VAL A 6 15.53 13.90 12.74
CA VAL A 6 15.79 13.39 11.40
C VAL A 6 14.47 12.74 10.97
N SER A 7 13.66 13.44 10.17
CA SER A 7 12.56 12.81 9.43
C SER A 7 13.22 11.83 8.47
N THR A 8 13.35 10.59 8.93
CA THR A 8 13.71 9.49 8.08
C THR A 8 12.45 9.11 7.32
N ASN A 9 12.29 9.64 6.10
CA ASN A 9 11.40 9.08 5.07
C ASN A 9 11.85 7.65 4.66
N GLN A 10 12.54 6.93 5.55
CA GLN A 10 12.95 5.56 5.37
C GLN A 10 11.78 4.67 5.76
N PRO A 11 11.21 3.92 4.80
CA PRO A 11 10.14 3.01 5.09
C PRO A 11 10.64 1.85 5.94
N VAL A 12 9.80 1.42 6.89
CA VAL A 12 10.04 0.25 7.73
C VAL A 12 8.92 -0.75 7.43
N GLU A 13 9.28 -1.99 7.10
CA GLU A 13 8.30 -3.07 6.96
C GLU A 13 7.81 -3.50 8.34
N ILE A 14 6.50 -3.65 8.48
CA ILE A 14 5.88 -4.14 9.72
C ILE A 14 5.44 -5.57 9.47
N THR A 15 5.78 -6.47 10.39
CA THR A 15 5.40 -7.88 10.29
C THR A 15 3.88 -8.04 10.31
N ALA A 16 3.34 -8.94 9.49
CA ALA A 16 1.91 -9.24 9.44
C ALA A 16 1.30 -9.53 10.82
N LYS A 17 2.02 -10.23 11.70
CA LYS A 17 1.60 -10.50 13.09
C LYS A 17 1.37 -9.22 13.91
N GLN A 18 2.28 -8.25 13.80
CA GLN A 18 2.16 -6.98 14.54
C GLN A 18 0.97 -6.16 14.02
N ILE A 19 0.82 -6.08 12.69
CA ILE A 19 -0.33 -5.37 12.09
C ILE A 19 -1.64 -6.07 12.42
N TYR A 20 -1.69 -7.40 12.41
CA TYR A 20 -2.91 -8.13 12.75
C TYR A 20 -3.33 -7.86 14.20
N LEU A 21 -2.38 -7.76 15.14
CA LEU A 21 -2.69 -7.38 16.52
C LEU A 21 -3.24 -5.95 16.64
N GLU A 22 -2.73 -5.01 15.85
CA GLU A 22 -3.15 -3.60 15.88
C GLU A 22 -4.44 -3.31 15.08
N TYR A 23 -4.66 -4.02 13.97
CA TYR A 23 -5.67 -3.70 12.96
C TYR A 23 -6.62 -4.86 12.64
N GLY A 24 -6.45 -6.04 13.25
CA GLY A 24 -7.27 -7.22 12.94
C GLY A 24 -8.77 -7.01 13.16
N SER A 25 -9.16 -6.15 14.09
CA SER A 25 -10.58 -5.84 14.37
C SER A 25 -11.27 -5.02 13.28
N ILE A 26 -10.53 -4.39 12.37
CA ILE A 26 -11.08 -3.60 11.24
C ILE A 26 -11.00 -4.33 9.90
N LEU A 27 -10.42 -5.53 9.88
CA LEU A 27 -10.35 -6.39 8.70
C LEU A 27 -11.70 -7.10 8.50
N ALA A 28 -12.10 -7.22 7.24
CA ALA A 28 -13.27 -8.01 6.86
C ALA A 28 -12.98 -9.52 6.99
N GLU A 29 -14.04 -10.33 6.94
CA GLU A 29 -13.89 -11.78 6.90
C GLU A 29 -13.07 -12.20 5.65
N ARG A 30 -12.05 -13.06 5.85
CA ARG A 30 -11.10 -13.50 4.80
C ARG A 30 -10.25 -12.38 4.18
N GLU A 31 -10.23 -11.20 4.80
CA GLU A 31 -9.29 -10.15 4.44
C GLU A 31 -7.92 -10.47 5.08
N GLU A 32 -6.90 -10.64 4.23
CA GLU A 32 -5.55 -11.03 4.64
C GLU A 32 -4.57 -9.89 4.34
N ILE A 33 -3.65 -9.64 5.28
CA ILE A 33 -2.59 -8.64 5.12
C ILE A 33 -1.45 -9.26 4.30
N GLU A 34 -1.17 -8.68 3.14
CA GLU A 34 -0.12 -9.12 2.22
C GLU A 34 1.21 -8.41 2.52
N LYS A 35 1.15 -7.11 2.81
CA LYS A 35 2.34 -6.33 3.18
C LYS A 35 1.92 -5.09 3.97
N ALA A 36 2.78 -4.65 4.88
CA ALA A 36 2.54 -3.40 5.60
C ALA A 36 3.84 -2.63 5.78
N ILE A 37 3.78 -1.33 5.53
CA ILE A 37 4.94 -0.45 5.61
C ILE A 37 4.57 0.79 6.41
N LYS A 38 5.52 1.28 7.20
CA LYS A 38 5.42 2.54 7.93
C LYS A 38 6.42 3.52 7.36
N VAL A 39 5.95 4.74 7.09
CA VAL A 39 6.79 5.83 6.61
C VAL A 39 6.46 7.06 7.43
N ASP A 40 7.42 7.53 8.20
CA ASP A 40 7.24 8.53 9.26
C ASP A 40 6.16 8.10 10.28
N LYS A 41 5.01 8.79 10.28
CA LYS A 41 3.85 8.51 11.13
C LYS A 41 2.73 7.77 10.42
N GLU A 42 2.85 7.61 9.11
CA GLU A 42 1.81 7.00 8.28
C GLU A 42 2.08 5.51 8.11
N LYS A 43 1.01 4.71 8.01
CA LYS A 43 1.12 3.29 7.65
C LYS A 43 0.33 3.02 6.39
N PHE A 44 0.91 2.21 5.52
CA PHE A 44 0.29 1.67 4.32
C PHE A 44 0.17 0.17 4.52
N ILE A 45 -1.05 -0.32 4.65
CA ILE A 45 -1.36 -1.73 4.87
C ILE A 45 -2.05 -2.24 3.61
N PHE A 46 -1.37 -3.12 2.89
CA PHE A 46 -1.87 -3.74 1.68
C PHE A 46 -2.52 -5.07 2.05
N THR A 47 -3.81 -5.21 1.76
CA THR A 47 -4.55 -6.46 1.94
C THR A 47 -4.88 -7.10 0.60
N ASN A 48 -5.50 -8.27 0.62
CA ASN A 48 -6.05 -8.87 -0.59
C ASN A 48 -7.27 -8.12 -1.17
N TYR A 49 -7.87 -7.20 -0.42
CA TYR A 49 -9.08 -6.46 -0.83
C TYR A 49 -8.83 -4.98 -1.13
N ARG A 50 -7.96 -4.33 -0.36
CA ARG A 50 -7.79 -2.87 -0.40
C ARG A 50 -6.43 -2.44 0.15
N LEU A 51 -6.08 -1.20 -0.13
CA LEU A 51 -5.03 -0.47 0.58
C LEU A 51 -5.67 0.29 1.75
N ILE A 52 -5.19 0.06 2.97
CA ILE A 52 -5.58 0.83 4.16
C ILE A 52 -4.45 1.82 4.47
N LEU A 53 -4.79 3.10 4.52
CA LEU A 53 -3.89 4.19 4.88
C LEU A 53 -4.22 4.68 6.27
N VAL A 54 -3.22 4.68 7.14
CA VAL A 54 -3.33 5.20 8.50
C VAL A 54 -2.56 6.50 8.55
N LEU A 55 -3.29 7.61 8.63
CA LEU A 55 -2.74 8.96 8.57
C LEU A 55 -2.97 9.67 9.90
N LEU A 56 -2.05 10.57 10.27
CA LEU A 56 -2.27 11.41 11.44
C LEU A 56 -3.37 12.43 11.11
N TYR A 57 -4.43 12.44 11.92
CA TYR A 57 -5.46 13.46 11.88
C TYR A 57 -5.10 14.59 12.86
N LYS A 58 -6.08 15.30 13.39
CA LYS A 58 -5.87 16.37 14.38
C LYS A 58 -5.56 15.80 15.76
N GLY A 59 -4.53 16.36 16.40
CA GLY A 59 -4.14 16.01 17.77
C GLY A 59 -3.50 14.62 17.84
N ASP A 60 -4.09 13.75 18.64
CA ASP A 60 -3.72 12.35 18.87
C ASP A 60 -4.57 11.36 18.05
N LYS A 61 -5.45 11.86 17.19
CA LYS A 61 -6.35 11.04 16.38
C LYS A 61 -5.70 10.60 15.07
N TYR A 62 -6.06 9.41 14.61
CA TYR A 62 -5.66 8.87 13.33
C TYR A 62 -6.87 8.69 12.41
N GLU A 63 -6.66 8.92 11.12
CA GLU A 63 -7.60 8.62 10.05
C GLU A 63 -7.24 7.28 9.41
N PHE A 64 -8.23 6.41 9.23
CA PHE A 64 -8.09 5.07 8.66
C PHE A 64 -8.82 5.05 7.32
N LEU A 65 -8.11 5.43 6.25
CA LEU A 65 -8.67 5.55 4.92
C LEU A 65 -8.56 4.22 4.18
N SER A 66 -9.70 3.68 3.76
CA SER A 66 -9.75 2.48 2.92
C SER A 66 -9.83 2.86 1.45
N VAL A 67 -8.86 2.39 0.66
CA VAL A 67 -8.76 2.59 -0.78
C VAL A 67 -8.93 1.24 -1.48
N PRO A 68 -10.13 0.91 -1.98
CA PRO A 68 -10.34 -0.29 -2.79
C PRO A 68 -9.45 -0.24 -4.03
N TYR A 69 -8.89 -1.37 -4.45
CA TYR A 69 -8.03 -1.40 -5.63
C TYR A 69 -8.75 -0.94 -6.91
N SER A 70 -10.06 -1.14 -6.99
CA SER A 70 -10.92 -0.69 -8.10
C SER A 70 -11.05 0.83 -8.20
N SER A 71 -10.78 1.55 -7.11
CA SER A 71 -10.80 3.01 -7.07
C SER A 71 -9.49 3.65 -7.54
N ILE A 72 -8.44 2.85 -7.71
CA ILE A 72 -7.13 3.31 -8.19
C ILE A 72 -7.17 3.36 -9.71
N ARG A 73 -7.06 4.57 -10.26
CA ARG A 73 -7.03 4.81 -11.71
C ARG A 73 -5.70 4.40 -12.34
N LYS A 74 -4.60 4.75 -11.68
CA LYS A 74 -3.23 4.43 -12.10
C LYS A 74 -2.27 4.63 -10.94
N PHE A 75 -1.08 4.07 -11.04
CA PHE A 75 0.02 4.30 -10.11
C PHE A 75 1.33 4.42 -10.89
N SER A 76 2.31 5.11 -10.31
CA SER A 76 3.64 5.24 -10.88
C SER A 76 4.72 5.19 -9.81
N LYS A 77 5.90 4.71 -10.22
CA LYS A 77 7.13 4.76 -9.44
C LYS A 77 8.12 5.63 -10.20
N VAL A 78 8.65 6.67 -9.55
CA VAL A 78 9.73 7.49 -10.10
C VAL A 78 11.00 7.18 -9.33
N SER A 79 12.01 6.64 -10.01
CA SER A 79 13.31 6.27 -9.45
C SER A 79 14.37 6.38 -10.55
N LYS A 80 15.67 6.44 -10.19
CA LYS A 80 16.73 6.51 -11.22
C LYS A 80 16.78 5.23 -12.06
N GLU A 81 16.59 4.10 -11.39
CA GLU A 81 16.64 2.77 -11.98
C GLU A 81 15.60 1.85 -11.33
N VAL A 82 15.37 0.67 -11.91
CA VAL A 82 14.41 -0.31 -11.35
C VAL A 82 14.83 -0.78 -9.95
N LYS A 83 16.15 -0.93 -9.71
CA LYS A 83 16.73 -1.37 -8.43
C LYS A 83 17.04 -0.22 -7.46
N ASP A 84 16.77 1.02 -7.84
CA ASP A 84 16.98 2.16 -6.94
C ASP A 84 16.00 2.09 -5.77
N LEU A 85 16.55 2.12 -4.56
CA LEU A 85 15.81 2.07 -3.30
C LEU A 85 15.20 3.43 -2.94
N ASN A 86 15.63 4.49 -3.61
CA ASN A 86 15.03 5.81 -3.50
C ASN A 86 14.01 5.97 -4.62
N ALA A 87 12.75 6.11 -4.22
CA ALA A 87 11.67 6.21 -5.16
C ALA A 87 10.56 7.11 -4.65
N GLU A 88 9.83 7.68 -5.59
CA GLU A 88 8.55 8.31 -5.33
C GLU A 88 7.44 7.39 -5.83
N LEU A 89 6.52 7.02 -4.93
CA LEU A 89 5.31 6.29 -5.25
C LEU A 89 4.15 7.27 -5.38
N ASN A 90 3.45 7.24 -6.51
CA ASN A 90 2.26 8.04 -6.76
C ASN A 90 1.08 7.11 -7.05
N ILE A 91 -0.01 7.27 -6.31
CA ILE A 91 -1.27 6.52 -6.50
C ILE A 91 -2.37 7.52 -6.86
N TYR A 92 -3.01 7.35 -8.02
CA TYR A 92 -4.05 8.23 -8.51
C TYR A 92 -5.41 7.57 -8.34
N LEU A 93 -6.32 8.20 -7.61
CA LEU A 93 -7.69 7.72 -7.47
C LEU A 93 -8.56 8.24 -8.63
N ILE A 94 -9.68 7.56 -8.91
CA ILE A 94 -10.57 7.90 -10.03
C ILE A 94 -11.20 9.30 -9.87
N HIS A 95 -11.51 9.70 -8.64
CA HIS A 95 -12.23 10.94 -8.33
C HIS A 95 -11.40 11.97 -7.57
N GLU A 96 -10.07 11.83 -7.57
CA GLU A 96 -9.17 12.79 -6.94
C GLU A 96 -8.18 13.37 -7.95
N ASP A 97 -8.05 14.70 -7.94
CA ASP A 97 -7.12 15.41 -8.82
C ASP A 97 -5.67 15.23 -8.38
N LYS A 98 -5.44 15.07 -7.08
CA LYS A 98 -4.11 14.94 -6.48
C LYS A 98 -3.81 13.48 -6.19
N PRO A 99 -2.63 12.96 -6.58
CA PRO A 99 -2.24 11.63 -6.19
C PRO A 99 -1.85 11.58 -4.72
N ILE A 100 -2.01 10.40 -4.13
CA ILE A 100 -1.36 10.03 -2.88
C ILE A 100 0.12 9.83 -3.23
N LYS A 101 0.93 10.83 -2.89
CA LYS A 101 2.35 10.90 -3.19
C LYS A 101 3.17 10.59 -1.95
N LYS A 102 4.06 9.59 -2.04
CA LYS A 102 5.00 9.28 -0.96
C LYS A 102 6.43 9.13 -1.47
N ILE A 103 7.33 9.87 -0.84
CA ILE A 103 8.77 9.77 -1.08
C ILE A 103 9.32 8.71 -0.14
N LEU A 104 9.92 7.68 -0.70
CA LEU A 104 10.45 6.51 -0.02
C LEU A 104 11.97 6.53 -0.21
N LYS A 105 12.71 6.77 0.87
CA LYS A 105 14.17 6.74 0.86
C LYS A 105 14.65 5.38 1.34
N ASN A 106 15.63 4.78 0.66
CA ASN A 106 16.20 3.50 1.07
C ASN A 106 15.16 2.40 1.38
N CYS A 107 14.18 2.24 0.48
CA CYS A 107 13.06 1.31 0.62
C CYS A 107 13.31 0.01 -0.14
N GLU A 108 13.72 -1.05 0.56
CA GLU A 108 14.03 -2.36 -0.05
C GLU A 108 12.81 -3.02 -0.72
N PHE A 109 11.63 -2.79 -0.16
CA PHE A 109 10.38 -3.41 -0.58
C PHE A 109 9.56 -2.55 -1.56
N ILE A 110 10.11 -1.45 -2.11
CA ILE A 110 9.37 -0.62 -3.08
C ILE A 110 8.91 -1.42 -4.31
N ASN A 111 9.77 -2.31 -4.79
CA ASN A 111 9.45 -3.14 -5.95
C ASN A 111 8.37 -4.18 -5.61
N ASP A 112 8.32 -4.67 -4.38
CA ASP A 112 7.26 -5.57 -3.92
C ASP A 112 5.93 -4.84 -3.82
N VAL A 113 5.93 -3.62 -3.28
CA VAL A 113 4.75 -2.74 -3.24
C VAL A 113 4.23 -2.48 -4.66
N TYR A 114 5.14 -2.17 -5.59
CA TYR A 114 4.77 -1.93 -6.99
C TYR A 114 4.16 -3.19 -7.63
N LYS A 115 4.77 -4.36 -7.43
CA LYS A 115 4.24 -5.66 -7.90
C LYS A 115 2.88 -5.99 -7.29
N LEU A 116 2.69 -5.70 -6.00
CA LEU A 116 1.44 -5.96 -5.28
C LEU A 116 0.31 -5.09 -5.86
N LEU A 117 0.56 -3.81 -6.07
CA LEU A 117 -0.39 -2.93 -6.78
C LEU A 117 -0.72 -3.46 -8.18
N SER A 118 0.29 -3.90 -8.96
CA SER A 118 0.07 -4.53 -10.26
C SER A 118 -0.82 -5.78 -10.17
N LYS A 119 -0.53 -6.69 -9.23
CA LYS A 119 -1.28 -7.95 -9.03
C LYS A 119 -2.77 -7.67 -8.78
N TYR A 120 -3.07 -6.80 -7.82
CA TYR A 120 -4.44 -6.56 -7.39
C TYR A 120 -5.23 -5.68 -8.36
N MET A 121 -4.58 -4.70 -8.99
CA MET A 121 -5.24 -3.92 -10.05
C MET A 121 -5.48 -4.77 -11.32
N TYR A 122 -4.59 -5.71 -11.65
CA TYR A 122 -4.80 -6.61 -12.78
C TYR A 122 -5.93 -7.61 -12.53
N LYS A 123 -6.01 -8.20 -11.32
CA LYS A 123 -7.05 -9.15 -10.95
C LYS A 123 -8.47 -8.60 -11.18
N LEU A 124 -8.67 -7.30 -10.98
CA LEU A 124 -9.95 -6.62 -11.24
C LEU A 124 -10.31 -6.52 -12.73
N ASN A 125 -9.33 -6.60 -13.62
CA ASN A 125 -9.52 -6.51 -15.07
C ASN A 125 -9.64 -7.86 -15.75
N ILE A 126 -9.60 -8.98 -15.02
CA ILE A 126 -9.81 -10.31 -15.58
C ILE A 126 -11.33 -10.56 -15.58
N PRO A 127 -11.96 -10.82 -16.75
CA PRO A 127 -13.32 -11.32 -16.79
C PRO A 127 -13.36 -12.67 -16.05
N VAL A 128 -14.24 -12.78 -15.04
CA VAL A 128 -14.42 -13.98 -14.19
C VAL A 128 -14.53 -15.28 -15.01
N GLU A 129 -15.02 -15.17 -16.26
CA GLU A 129 -15.14 -16.25 -17.22
C GLU A 129 -13.80 -16.96 -17.55
N LYS A 130 -12.66 -16.25 -17.54
CA LYS A 130 -11.34 -16.85 -17.85
C LYS A 130 -10.76 -17.67 -16.70
N GLU A 131 -11.05 -17.33 -15.44
CA GLU A 131 -10.61 -18.13 -14.28
C GLU A 131 -11.41 -19.43 -14.13
N LEU A 132 -12.70 -19.42 -14.52
CA LEU A 132 -13.54 -20.63 -14.49
C LEU A 132 -13.14 -21.66 -15.55
N GLN A 133 -12.53 -21.24 -16.67
CA GLN A 133 -12.07 -22.14 -17.72
C GLN A 133 -10.74 -22.84 -17.36
N SER A 134 -9.83 -22.17 -16.66
CA SER A 134 -8.57 -22.79 -16.21
C SER A 134 -8.76 -23.78 -15.05
N LEU A 135 -9.78 -23.58 -14.22
CA LEU A 135 -10.18 -24.53 -13.16
C LEU A 135 -10.90 -25.77 -13.68
N LYS A 136 -11.51 -25.70 -14.87
CA LYS A 136 -12.16 -26.85 -15.53
C LYS A 136 -11.20 -27.71 -16.35
N LEU A 137 -9.94 -27.30 -16.48
CA LEU A 137 -8.93 -28.01 -17.28
C LEU A 137 -7.88 -28.75 -16.44
N ASN A 138 -8.03 -28.77 -15.11
CA ASN A 138 -7.19 -29.56 -14.18
C ASN A 138 -8.03 -30.57 -13.43
#